data_AF-A0A1H9YBB4-F1
#
_entry.id   AF-A0A1H9YBB4-F1
#
_cell.length_a   1.000
_cell.length_b   1.000
_cell.length_c   1.000
_cell.angle_alpha   90.00
_cell.angle_beta   90.00
_cell.angle_gamma   90.00
#
_symmetry.space_group_name_H-M   'P 1'
#
loop_
_entity.id
_entity.type
_entity.pdbx_description
1 polymer ?
#
loop_
_entity_poly.entity_id
_entity_poly.type
_entity_poly.pdbx_seq_one_letter_code
_entity_poly.pdbx_strand_id
1 'polypeptide(L)'
;MRVIISTISLLVIGIILLMMVAEMPEFGSPSNPSNNIVSQRFTEEVVEDTNVKNIVSAIITDYRAYDTIGETTVLFTGIAAVLTVLGAHIKAGQNKGSEENE
;
A
#
# COMPACT_ATOMS: atom_id res chain seq x y z
N MET A 1 -30.85 -13.29 -3.02
CA MET A 1 -30.80 -11.92 -3.58
C MET A 1 -29.47 -11.22 -3.34
N ARG A 2 -28.92 -11.22 -2.10
CA ARG A 2 -27.62 -10.60 -1.77
C ARG A 2 -26.46 -11.00 -2.70
N VAL A 3 -26.25 -12.31 -2.88
CA VAL A 3 -25.16 -12.83 -3.75
C VAL A 3 -25.32 -12.35 -5.18
N ILE A 4 -26.54 -12.38 -5.73
CA ILE A 4 -26.83 -11.93 -7.10
C ILE A 4 -26.50 -10.44 -7.25
N ILE A 5 -26.91 -9.61 -6.29
CA ILE A 5 -26.61 -8.16 -6.29
C ILE A 5 -25.09 -7.93 -6.20
N SER A 6 -24.38 -8.62 -5.32
CA SER A 6 -22.92 -8.51 -5.19
C SER A 6 -22.20 -8.93 -6.46
N THR A 7 -22.60 -10.04 -7.09
CA THR A 7 -22.01 -10.51 -8.35
C THR A 7 -22.24 -9.52 -9.48
N ILE A 8 -23.47 -8.99 -9.62
CA ILE A 8 -23.77 -7.98 -10.63
C ILE A 8 -22.94 -6.72 -10.39
N SER A 9 -22.83 -6.26 -9.13
CA SER A 9 -22.00 -5.10 -8.79
C SER A 9 -20.53 -5.32 -9.15
N LEU A 10 -19.98 -6.50 -8.86
CA LEU A 10 -18.60 -6.84 -9.20
C LEU A 10 -18.39 -6.84 -10.73
N LEU A 11 -19.32 -7.40 -11.48
CA LEU A 11 -19.26 -7.40 -12.94
C LEU A 11 -19.31 -6.00 -13.52
N VAL A 12 -20.19 -5.14 -13.00
CA VAL A 12 -20.28 -3.74 -13.44
C VAL A 12 -18.97 -3.00 -13.16
N ILE A 13 -18.43 -3.10 -11.95
CA ILE A 13 -17.14 -2.48 -11.59
C ILE A 13 -16.02 -3.03 -12.47
N GLY A 14 -15.96 -4.35 -12.68
CA GLY A 14 -14.97 -5.00 -13.53
C GLY A 14 -15.03 -4.51 -14.98
N ILE A 15 -16.23 -4.39 -15.56
CA ILE A 15 -16.42 -3.88 -16.92
C ILE A 15 -15.96 -2.41 -17.01
N ILE A 16 -16.29 -1.57 -16.02
CA ILE A 16 -15.84 -0.18 -15.97
C ILE A 16 -14.30 -0.09 -15.93
N LEU A 17 -13.65 -0.89 -15.08
CA LEU A 17 -12.19 -0.92 -15.00
C LEU A 17 -11.54 -1.40 -16.31
N LEU A 18 -12.12 -2.41 -16.97
CA LEU A 18 -11.63 -2.88 -18.26
C LEU A 18 -11.78 -1.84 -19.36
N MET A 19 -12.89 -1.08 -19.39
CA MET A 19 -13.07 0.03 -20.32
C MET A 19 -12.01 1.12 -20.10
N MET A 20 -11.70 1.46 -18.85
CA MET A 20 -10.63 2.42 -18.52
C MET A 20 -9.25 1.95 -18.99
N VAL A 21 -8.94 0.66 -18.83
CA VAL A 21 -7.68 0.09 -19.33
C VAL A 21 -7.63 0.11 -20.86
N ALA A 22 -8.76 -0.15 -21.53
CA ALA A 22 -8.85 -0.11 -22.99
C ALA A 22 -8.62 1.30 -23.58
N GLU A 23 -8.90 2.36 -22.80
CA GLU A 23 -8.66 3.75 -23.17
C GLU A 23 -7.27 4.28 -22.75
N MET A 24 -6.42 3.47 -22.12
CA MET A 24 -5.08 3.90 -21.75
C MET A 24 -4.22 4.23 -22.97
N PRO A 25 -3.32 5.23 -22.87
CA PRO A 25 -2.38 5.54 -23.93
C PRO A 25 -1.50 4.35 -24.33
N GLU A 26 -1.08 4.32 -25.60
CA GLU A 26 -0.18 3.28 -26.10
C GLU A 26 1.12 3.23 -25.30
N PHE A 27 1.59 2.00 -25.06
CA PHE A 27 2.80 1.78 -24.30
C PHE A 27 4.01 2.40 -25.01
N GLY A 28 4.80 3.19 -24.28
CA GLY A 28 6.01 3.82 -24.80
C GLY A 28 5.78 5.03 -25.72
N SER A 29 4.54 5.48 -25.92
CA SER A 29 4.29 6.70 -26.70
C SER A 29 4.94 7.92 -26.02
N PRO A 30 5.71 8.76 -26.75
CA PRO A 30 6.29 9.97 -26.20
C PRO A 30 5.25 10.98 -25.71
N SER A 31 4.05 10.97 -26.28
CA SER A 31 2.94 11.85 -25.89
C SER A 31 2.18 11.35 -24.66
N ASN A 32 2.65 10.28 -24.00
CA ASN A 32 2.00 9.78 -22.80
C ASN A 32 1.97 10.85 -21.69
N PRO A 33 0.83 11.04 -21.03
CA PRO A 33 0.70 12.02 -19.94
C PRO A 33 1.59 11.71 -18.73
N SER A 34 2.08 10.47 -18.61
CA SER A 34 3.08 10.06 -17.63
C SER A 34 4.46 10.69 -17.87
N ASN A 35 4.77 11.08 -19.12
CA ASN A 35 6.01 11.76 -19.50
C ASN A 35 5.87 13.25 -19.20
N ASN A 36 5.94 13.60 -17.93
CA ASN A 36 5.75 14.96 -17.43
C ASN A 36 6.97 15.45 -16.67
N ILE A 37 6.89 16.69 -16.18
CA ILE A 37 7.96 17.36 -15.43
C ILE A 37 8.45 16.55 -14.22
N VAL A 38 7.58 15.75 -13.57
CA VAL A 38 7.94 14.96 -12.39
C VAL A 38 8.79 13.75 -12.81
N SER A 39 8.38 13.04 -13.87
CA SER A 39 9.18 11.95 -14.43
C SER A 39 10.57 12.42 -14.91
N GLN A 40 10.63 13.63 -15.48
CA GLN A 40 11.86 14.26 -15.90
C GLN A 40 12.76 14.60 -14.69
N ARG A 41 12.22 15.28 -13.67
CA ARG A 41 12.93 15.63 -12.43
C ARG A 41 13.56 14.39 -11.77
N PHE A 42 12.77 13.31 -11.64
CA PHE A 42 13.24 12.06 -11.03
C PHE A 42 14.31 11.34 -11.85
N THR A 43 14.44 11.62 -13.14
CA THR A 43 15.41 10.95 -14.01
C THR A 43 16.67 11.78 -14.20
N GLU A 44 16.53 13.10 -14.33
CA GLU A 44 17.62 14.00 -14.71
C GLU A 44 18.32 14.63 -13.50
N GLU A 45 17.59 14.98 -12.43
CA GLU A 45 18.10 15.83 -11.35
C GLU A 45 18.15 15.10 -9.99
N VAL A 46 17.82 13.82 -9.96
CA VAL A 46 17.78 12.97 -8.75
C VAL A 46 19.07 12.98 -7.93
N VAL A 47 20.23 12.92 -8.59
CA VAL A 47 21.53 12.92 -7.91
C VAL A 47 21.83 14.30 -7.33
N GLU A 48 21.43 15.37 -8.02
CA GLU A 48 21.61 16.74 -7.52
C GLU A 48 20.72 17.02 -6.30
N ASP A 49 19.47 16.54 -6.34
CA ASP A 49 18.49 16.75 -5.29
C ASP A 49 18.76 15.93 -4.01
N THR A 50 19.21 14.69 -4.17
CA THR A 50 19.23 13.71 -3.07
C THR A 50 20.63 13.17 -2.76
N ASN A 51 21.61 13.39 -3.63
CA ASN A 51 22.93 12.73 -3.59
C ASN A 51 22.86 11.18 -3.68
N VAL A 52 21.71 10.62 -4.07
CA VAL A 52 21.50 9.18 -4.21
C VAL A 52 21.49 8.80 -5.70
N LYS A 53 22.31 7.80 -6.07
CA LYS A 53 22.38 7.31 -7.46
C LYS A 53 21.24 6.36 -7.85
N ASN A 54 20.61 5.73 -6.87
CA ASN A 54 19.47 4.84 -7.11
C ASN A 54 18.17 5.64 -7.12
N ILE A 55 17.59 5.81 -8.30
CA ILE A 55 16.35 6.58 -8.51
C ILE A 55 15.19 6.04 -7.68
N VAL A 56 15.03 4.72 -7.60
CA VAL A 56 13.93 4.10 -6.86
C VAL A 56 14.07 4.41 -5.37
N SER A 57 15.27 4.23 -4.81
CA SER A 57 15.55 4.57 -3.42
C SER A 57 15.28 6.05 -3.15
N ALA A 58 15.84 6.95 -3.97
CA ALA A 58 15.63 8.39 -3.83
C ALA A 58 14.14 8.79 -3.87
N ILE A 59 13.34 8.15 -4.74
CA ILE A 59 11.90 8.41 -4.80
C ILE A 59 11.22 8.00 -3.49
N ILE A 60 11.47 6.79 -2.98
CA ILE A 60 10.76 6.31 -1.78
C ILE A 60 11.30 6.93 -0.48
N THR A 61 12.59 7.26 -0.39
CA THR A 61 13.22 7.76 0.84
C THR A 61 13.29 9.27 0.93
N ASP A 62 13.33 9.98 -0.19
CA ASP A 62 13.53 11.44 -0.21
C ASP A 62 12.30 12.15 -0.78
N TYR A 63 11.96 11.93 -2.07
CA TYR A 63 10.84 12.65 -2.71
C TYR A 63 9.47 12.29 -2.15
N ARG A 64 9.24 11.02 -1.80
CA ARG A 64 7.98 10.47 -1.30
C ARG A 64 8.13 9.79 0.06
N ALA A 65 9.06 10.30 0.87
CA ALA A 65 9.36 9.79 2.22
C ALA A 65 8.11 9.66 3.10
N TYR A 66 7.14 10.57 2.96
CA TYR A 66 5.89 10.54 3.72
C TYR A 66 5.05 9.29 3.47
N ASP A 67 5.01 8.77 2.23
CA ASP A 67 4.26 7.55 1.91
C ASP A 67 4.91 6.33 2.58
N THR A 68 6.25 6.25 2.59
CA THR A 68 7.02 5.18 3.23
C THR A 68 7.00 5.25 4.76
N ILE A 69 6.97 6.45 5.35
CA ILE A 69 6.72 6.63 6.79
C ILE A 69 5.31 6.12 7.14
N GLY A 70 4.33 6.39 6.28
CA GLY A 70 2.98 5.85 6.39
C GLY A 70 2.96 4.32 6.36
N GLU A 71 3.61 3.71 5.38
CA GLU A 71 3.76 2.24 5.29
C GLU A 71 4.37 1.65 6.57
N THR A 72 5.48 2.23 7.03
CA THR A 72 6.18 1.77 8.25
C THR A 72 5.28 1.89 9.48
N THR A 73 4.47 2.94 9.55
CA THR A 73 3.49 3.14 10.64
C THR A 73 2.39 2.09 10.60
N VAL A 74 1.84 1.78 9.42
CA VAL A 74 0.82 0.73 9.27
C VAL A 74 1.39 -0.64 9.68
N LEU A 75 2.60 -0.98 9.24
CA LEU A 75 3.25 -2.24 9.65
C LEU A 75 3.51 -2.29 11.16
N PHE A 76 4.04 -1.22 11.74
CA PHE A 76 4.28 -1.12 13.18
C PHE A 76 2.98 -1.31 13.99
N THR A 77 1.92 -0.59 13.61
CA THR A 77 0.61 -0.70 14.28
C THR A 77 -0.01 -2.08 14.13
N GLY A 78 0.12 -2.73 12.96
CA GLY A 78 -0.31 -4.11 12.75
C GLY A 78 0.40 -5.09 13.67
N ILE A 79 1.73 -4.99 13.78
CA ILE A 79 2.53 -5.83 14.69
C ILE A 79 2.14 -5.57 16.15
N ALA A 80 2.03 -4.30 16.56
CA ALA A 80 1.64 -3.93 17.91
C ALA A 80 0.24 -4.46 18.27
N ALA A 81 -0.72 -4.41 17.34
CA ALA A 81 -2.07 -4.94 17.52
C ALA A 81 -2.05 -6.45 17.74
N VAL A 82 -1.32 -7.21 16.91
CA VAL A 82 -1.18 -8.67 17.06
C VAL A 82 -0.55 -9.03 18.40
N LEU A 83 0.54 -8.37 18.80
CA LEU A 83 1.19 -8.63 20.09
C LEU A 83 0.26 -8.32 21.27
N THR A 84 -0.53 -7.25 21.19
CA THR A 84 -1.48 -6.87 22.23
C THR A 84 -2.57 -7.93 22.39
N VAL A 85 -3.16 -8.40 21.28
CA VAL A 85 -4.21 -9.44 21.30
C VAL A 85 -3.64 -10.77 21.82
N LEU A 86 -2.46 -11.16 21.37
CA LEU A 86 -1.82 -12.40 21.80
C LEU A 86 -1.45 -12.37 23.29
N GLY A 87 -0.89 -11.26 23.77
CA GLY A 87 -0.56 -11.08 25.19
C GLY A 87 -1.82 -11.13 26.08
N ALA A 88 -2.91 -10.49 25.65
CA ALA A 88 -4.19 -10.56 26.36
C ALA A 88 -4.74 -12.00 26.42
N HIS A 89 -4.62 -12.76 25.33
CA HIS A 89 -5.05 -14.15 25.27
C HIS A 89 -4.25 -15.06 26.21
N ILE A 90 -2.92 -14.91 26.24
CA ILE A 90 -2.04 -15.68 27.14
C ILE A 90 -2.41 -15.41 28.61
N LYS A 91 -2.64 -14.15 28.98
CA LYS A 91 -3.00 -13.76 30.34
C LYS A 91 -4.37 -14.32 30.76
N ALA A 92 -5.34 -14.32 29.85
CA ALA A 92 -6.65 -14.92 30.10
C ALA A 92 -6.59 -16.44 30.30
N GLY A 93 -5.69 -17.14 29.61
CA GLY A 93 -5.48 -18.58 29.79
C GLY A 93 -4.87 -18.92 31.16
N GLN A 94 -3.92 -18.13 31.64
CA GLN A 94 -3.31 -18.32 32.97
C GLN A 94 -4.32 -18.12 34.10
N ASN A 95 -5.18 -17.09 34.00
CA ASN A 95 -6.16 -16.77 35.04
C ASN A 95 -7.20 -17.88 35.24
N LYS A 96 -7.63 -18.54 34.14
CA LYS A 96 -8.55 -19.69 34.21
C LYS A 96 -7.91 -20.92 34.84
N GLY A 97 -6.64 -21.18 34.53
CA GLY A 97 -5.90 -22.28 35.14
C GLY A 97 -5.67 -22.10 36.65
N SER A 98 -5.57 -20.86 37.14
CA SER A 98 -5.51 -20.59 38.58
C SER A 98 -6.86 -20.79 39.27
N GLU A 99 -7.98 -20.42 38.64
CA GLU A 99 -9.34 -20.59 39.20
C GLU A 99 -9.80 -22.06 39.24
N GLU A 100 -9.35 -22.92 38.32
CA GLU A 100 -9.66 -24.37 38.35
C GLU A 100 -8.87 -25.16 39.42
N ASN A 101 -7.81 -24.57 39.99
CA ASN A 101 -6.94 -25.23 40.96
C ASN A 101 -7.18 -24.77 42.42
N GLU A 102 -8.19 -23.92 42.67
CA GLU A 102 -8.74 -23.59 43.99
C GLU A 102 -10.04 -24.35 44.26
#